data_AF-A0A0V1GA43-F1
#
_entry.id   AF-A0A0V1GA43-F1
#
_cell.length_a   1.000
_cell.length_b   1.000
_cell.length_c   1.000
_cell.angle_alpha   90.00
_cell.angle_beta   90.00
_cell.angle_gamma   90.00
#
_symmetry.space_group_name_H-M   'P 1'
#
loop_
_entity.id
_entity.type
_entity.pdbx_description
1 polymer ?
#
loop_
_entity_poly.entity_id
_entity_poly.type
_entity_poly.pdbx_seq_one_letter_code
_entity_poly.pdbx_strand_id
1 'polypeptide(L)'
;MSKSRVAPLKTITLPRLELMAALIAAKLVSFIKNSLAIPIQRVICWTDSQIALSWIRSEAKNWKPFVKNRVELIQQLTEPKLWKYCPSENNPADLISRGTS
;
A
#
# COMPACT_ATOMS: atom_id res chain seq x y z
N MET A 1 -2.46 -2.95 30.26
CA MET A 1 -3.02 -4.02 29.39
C MET A 1 -4.36 -3.57 28.83
N SER A 2 -4.44 -3.23 27.55
CA SER A 2 -5.73 -2.96 26.87
C SER A 2 -5.86 -3.92 25.69
N LYS A 3 -6.76 -4.90 25.82
CA LYS A 3 -7.10 -5.85 24.75
C LYS A 3 -8.19 -5.22 23.87
N SER A 4 -7.77 -4.41 22.89
CA SER A 4 -8.65 -3.90 21.83
C SER A 4 -8.36 -4.58 20.49
N ARG A 5 -8.37 -5.92 20.45
CA ARG A 5 -8.39 -6.67 19.18
C ARG A 5 -9.75 -7.33 19.04
N VAL A 6 -10.65 -6.66 18.33
CA VAL A 6 -11.84 -7.29 17.79
C VAL A 6 -11.36 -8.33 16.77
N ALA A 7 -11.71 -9.60 16.97
CA ALA A 7 -11.32 -10.68 16.07
C ALA A 7 -11.89 -10.41 14.66
N PRO A 8 -11.07 -10.47 13.58
CA PRO A 8 -11.58 -10.27 12.23
C PRO A 8 -12.57 -11.37 11.86
N LEU A 9 -13.79 -10.99 11.43
CA LEU A 9 -14.85 -11.93 11.01
C LEU A 9 -14.47 -12.77 9.77
N LYS A 10 -13.43 -12.36 9.03
CA LYS A 10 -12.79 -13.11 7.95
C LYS A 10 -11.27 -12.99 8.07
N THR A 11 -10.57 -14.11 8.01
CA THR A 11 -9.10 -14.13 7.98
C THR A 11 -8.61 -13.46 6.70
N ILE A 12 -8.07 -12.24 6.83
CA ILE A 12 -7.38 -11.55 5.75
C ILE A 12 -5.93 -12.00 5.77
N THR A 13 -5.42 -12.45 4.63
CA THR A 13 -4.02 -12.85 4.50
C THR A 13 -3.10 -11.62 4.58
N LEU A 14 -1.88 -11.80 5.09
CA LEU A 14 -0.89 -10.73 5.17
C LEU A 14 -0.71 -9.97 3.84
N PRO A 15 -0.58 -10.64 2.67
CA PRO A 15 -0.49 -9.93 1.38
C PRO A 15 -1.68 -9.02 1.06
N ARG A 16 -2.88 -9.40 1.50
CA ARG A 16 -4.07 -8.55 1.31
C ARG A 16 -4.06 -7.33 2.23
N LEU A 17 -3.49 -7.44 3.43
CA LEU A 17 -3.27 -6.29 4.32
C LEU A 17 -2.22 -5.33 3.74
N GLU A 18 -1.12 -5.88 3.23
CA GLU A 18 -0.07 -5.09 2.57
C GLU A 18 -0.61 -4.36 1.34
N LEU A 19 -1.42 -5.01 0.52
CA LEU A 19 -2.10 -4.37 -0.62
C LEU A 19 -3.08 -3.27 -0.18
N MET A 20 -3.76 -3.44 0.95
CA MET A 20 -4.62 -2.40 1.52
C MET A 20 -3.80 -1.19 2.01
N ALA A 21 -2.66 -1.43 2.66
CA ALA A 21 -1.74 -0.36 3.04
C ALA A 21 -1.25 0.41 1.81
N ALA A 22 -0.90 -0.28 0.72
CA ALA A 22 -0.54 0.34 -0.55
C ALA A 22 -1.68 1.20 -1.13
N LEU A 23 -2.93 0.73 -1.06
CA LEU A 23 -4.09 1.52 -1.51
C LEU A 23 -4.27 2.81 -0.68
N ILE A 24 -4.09 2.74 0.64
CA ILE A 24 -4.15 3.93 1.50
C ILE A 24 -3.04 4.90 1.13
N ALA A 25 -1.81 4.43 0.92
CA ALA A 25 -0.69 5.26 0.48
C ALA A 25 -0.96 5.92 -0.88
N ALA A 26 -1.54 5.21 -1.85
CA ALA A 26 -1.91 5.76 -3.15
C ALA A 26 -2.93 6.90 -3.03
N LYS A 27 -3.96 6.72 -2.19
CA LYS A 27 -4.95 7.78 -1.89
C LYS A 27 -4.31 8.98 -1.23
N LEU A 28 -3.40 8.76 -0.28
CA LEU A 28 -2.67 9.84 0.39
C LEU A 28 -1.81 10.63 -0.59
N VAL A 29 -1.07 9.95 -1.47
CA VAL A 29 -0.29 10.59 -2.54
C VAL A 29 -1.19 11.44 -3.43
N SER A 30 -2.32 10.90 -3.89
CA SER A 30 -3.28 11.65 -4.71
C SER A 30 -3.83 12.89 -3.98
N PHE A 31 -4.21 12.73 -2.71
CA PHE A 31 -4.65 13.84 -1.86
C PHE A 31 -3.59 14.94 -1.75
N ILE A 32 -2.36 14.58 -1.35
CA ILE A 32 -1.24 15.50 -1.19
C ILE A 32 -0.94 16.25 -2.50
N LYS A 33 -0.92 15.53 -3.64
CA LYS A 33 -0.70 16.14 -4.95
C LYS A 33 -1.77 17.16 -5.33
N ASN A 34 -3.01 16.94 -4.93
CA ASN A 34 -4.12 17.83 -5.23
C ASN A 34 -4.26 18.99 -4.22
N SER A 35 -3.78 18.81 -3.00
CA SER A 35 -3.90 19.81 -1.92
C SER A 35 -2.72 20.78 -1.86
N LEU A 36 -1.53 20.38 -2.32
CA LEU A 36 -0.35 21.24 -2.31
C LEU A 36 -0.37 22.22 -3.49
N ALA A 37 -0.28 23.51 -3.18
CA ALA A 37 -0.12 24.57 -4.19
C ALA A 37 1.34 24.72 -4.68
N ILE A 38 2.21 23.76 -4.36
CA ILE A 38 3.62 23.75 -4.75
C ILE A 38 3.90 22.60 -5.73
N PRO A 39 4.81 22.79 -6.70
CA PRO A 39 5.14 21.76 -7.67
C PRO A 39 5.89 20.60 -7.00
N ILE A 40 5.32 19.40 -7.09
CA ILE A 40 5.96 18.17 -6.64
C ILE A 40 6.83 17.62 -7.79
N GLN A 41 8.15 17.71 -7.63
CA GLN A 41 9.10 17.29 -8.66
C GLN A 41 9.15 15.76 -8.84
N ARG A 42 9.02 15.00 -7.75
CA ARG A 42 9.14 13.54 -7.77
C ARG A 42 8.31 12.89 -6.69
N VAL A 43 7.71 11.74 -7.01
CA VAL A 43 7.01 10.86 -6.07
C VAL A 43 7.58 9.46 -6.19
N ILE A 44 7.84 8.80 -5.07
CA ILE A 44 8.21 7.39 -5.00
C ILE A 44 7.38 6.74 -3.89
N CYS A 45 6.73 5.62 -4.19
CA CYS A 45 5.99 4.82 -3.22
C CYS A 45 6.83 3.61 -2.84
N TRP A 46 7.20 3.47 -1.58
CA TRP A 46 7.97 2.33 -1.09
C TRP A 46 7.07 1.29 -0.44
N THR A 47 7.36 0.02 -0.68
CA THR A 47 6.74 -1.13 0.01
C THR A 47 7.78 -2.21 0.23
N ASP A 48 7.69 -2.89 1.36
CA ASP A 48 8.47 -4.07 1.70
C ASP A 48 7.77 -5.39 1.35
N SER A 49 6.57 -5.32 0.79
CA SER A 49 5.88 -6.47 0.25
C SER A 49 6.20 -6.66 -1.22
N GLN A 50 7.07 -7.63 -1.52
CA GLN A 50 7.33 -8.01 -2.92
C GLN A 50 6.07 -8.55 -3.61
N ILE A 51 5.17 -9.19 -2.86
CA ILE A 51 3.90 -9.71 -3.38
C ILE A 51 2.99 -8.56 -3.78
N ALA A 52 2.78 -7.57 -2.89
CA ALA A 52 1.96 -6.40 -3.20
C ALA A 52 2.59 -5.61 -4.36
N LEU A 53 3.91 -5.44 -4.37
CA LEU A 53 4.62 -4.77 -5.46
C LEU A 53 4.41 -5.48 -6.81
N SER A 54 4.51 -6.81 -6.83
CA SER A 54 4.25 -7.61 -8.02
C SER A 54 2.83 -7.39 -8.53
N TRP A 55 1.82 -7.46 -7.63
CA TRP A 55 0.44 -7.19 -8.02
C TRP A 55 0.22 -5.79 -8.58
N ILE A 56 0.81 -4.76 -7.96
CA ILE A 56 0.68 -3.36 -8.38
C ILE A 56 1.32 -3.13 -9.75
N ARG A 57 2.42 -3.82 -10.08
CA ARG A 57 3.12 -3.67 -11.36
C ARG A 57 2.54 -4.51 -12.49
N SER A 58 1.79 -5.55 -12.19
CA SER A 58 1.15 -6.41 -13.19
C SER A 58 -0.21 -5.88 -13.65
N GLU A 59 -0.74 -6.46 -14.74
CA GLU A 59 -2.09 -6.16 -15.21
C GLU A 59 -3.15 -6.66 -14.22
N ALA A 60 -3.97 -5.75 -13.72
CA ALA A 60 -4.93 -6.04 -12.66
C ALA A 60 -5.94 -7.15 -13.02
N LYS A 61 -6.31 -7.24 -14.32
CA LYS A 61 -7.29 -8.18 -14.85
C LYS A 61 -6.93 -9.65 -14.61
N ASN A 62 -5.66 -9.95 -14.36
CA ASN A 62 -5.17 -11.32 -14.11
C ASN A 62 -5.46 -11.81 -12.68
N TRP A 63 -5.90 -10.93 -11.78
CA TRP A 63 -6.08 -11.25 -10.36
C TRP A 63 -7.54 -11.52 -9.97
N LYS A 64 -7.71 -12.26 -8.86
CA LYS A 64 -9.02 -12.46 -8.24
C LYS A 64 -9.65 -11.11 -7.84
N PRO A 65 -10.98 -10.98 -7.81
CA PRO A 65 -11.69 -9.70 -7.68
C PRO A 65 -11.19 -8.79 -6.55
N PHE A 66 -10.85 -9.35 -5.38
CA PHE A 66 -10.33 -8.55 -4.26
C PHE A 66 -9.06 -7.79 -4.63
N VAL A 67 -8.09 -8.49 -5.22
CA VAL A 67 -6.77 -7.94 -5.59
C VAL A 67 -6.93 -7.07 -6.82
N LYS A 68 -7.65 -7.55 -7.86
CA LYS A 68 -7.93 -6.81 -9.09
C LYS A 68 -8.47 -5.41 -8.81
N ASN A 69 -9.58 -5.31 -8.08
CA ASN A 69 -10.25 -4.03 -7.86
C ASN A 69 -9.36 -3.04 -7.09
N ARG A 70 -8.49 -3.53 -6.20
CA ARG A 70 -7.57 -2.68 -5.42
C ARG A 70 -6.36 -2.24 -6.25
N VAL A 71 -5.82 -3.15 -7.07
CA VAL A 71 -4.76 -2.82 -8.02
C VAL A 71 -5.27 -1.79 -9.03
N GLU A 72 -6.48 -1.95 -9.59
CA GLU A 72 -7.07 -0.96 -10.51
C GLU A 72 -7.14 0.44 -9.87
N LEU A 73 -7.62 0.54 -8.62
CA LEU A 73 -7.65 1.81 -7.91
C LEU A 73 -6.25 2.38 -7.64
N ILE A 74 -5.28 1.55 -7.24
CA ILE A 74 -3.89 1.99 -7.03
C ILE A 74 -3.31 2.56 -8.34
N GLN A 75 -3.53 1.86 -9.45
CA GLN A 75 -3.02 2.23 -10.77
C GLN A 75 -3.71 3.48 -11.34
N GLN A 76 -4.96 3.76 -10.96
CA GLN A 76 -5.64 5.01 -11.27
C GLN A 76 -5.10 6.21 -10.48
N LEU A 77 -4.73 5.99 -9.20
CA LEU A 77 -4.27 7.05 -8.31
C LEU A 77 -2.77 7.34 -8.44
N THR A 78 -1.99 6.32 -8.80
CA THR A 78 -0.52 6.38 -8.88
C THR A 78 -0.01 5.49 -10.01
N GLU A 79 1.00 5.95 -10.74
CA GLU A 79 1.59 5.15 -11.80
C GLU A 79 2.37 3.94 -11.22
N PRO A 80 2.19 2.71 -11.76
CA PRO A 80 2.87 1.50 -11.26
C PRO A 80 4.39 1.63 -11.14
N LYS A 81 5.02 2.40 -12.03
CA LYS A 81 6.47 2.59 -12.09
C LYS A 81 7.05 3.35 -10.88
N LEU A 82 6.21 4.10 -10.17
CA LEU A 82 6.58 4.86 -8.96
C LEU A 82 6.74 3.96 -7.74
N TRP A 83 6.15 2.76 -7.78
CA TRP A 83 6.24 1.79 -6.70
C TRP A 83 7.58 1.06 -6.73
N LYS A 84 8.27 1.02 -5.58
CA LYS A 84 9.61 0.43 -5.42
C LYS A 84 9.65 -0.46 -4.19
N TYR A 85 10.53 -1.46 -4.23
CA TYR A 85 10.78 -2.36 -3.11
C TYR A 85 11.77 -1.72 -2.13
N CYS A 86 11.47 -1.76 -0.83
CA CYS A 86 12.41 -1.47 0.23
C CYS A 86 12.50 -2.70 1.17
N PRO A 87 13.68 -3.17 1.60
CA PRO A 87 13.77 -4.22 2.61
C PRO A 87 13.03 -3.82 3.90
N SER A 88 12.39 -4.78 4.58
CA SER A 88 11.63 -4.51 5.83
C SER A 88 12.48 -3.86 6.92
N GLU A 89 13.76 -4.23 7.02
CA GLU A 89 14.73 -3.61 7.96
C GLU A 89 14.93 -2.10 7.71
N ASN A 90 14.72 -1.67 6.47
CA ASN A 90 14.85 -0.28 6.03
C ASN A 90 13.49 0.41 5.86
N ASN A 91 12.39 -0.24 6.26
CA ASN A 91 11.04 0.29 6.13
C ASN A 91 10.60 0.99 7.43
N PRO A 92 10.66 2.33 7.52
CA PRO A 92 10.26 3.04 8.74
C PRO A 92 8.77 2.86 9.08
N ALA A 93 7.92 2.53 8.09
CA ALA A 93 6.51 2.26 8.34
C ALA A 93 6.28 0.98 9.16
N ASP A 94 7.22 0.04 9.10
CA ASP A 94 7.14 -1.24 9.79
C ASP A 94 7.39 -1.10 11.30
N LEU A 95 8.24 -0.15 11.70
CA LEU A 95 8.41 0.23 13.10
C LEU A 95 7.10 0.74 13.71
N ILE A 96 6.35 1.52 12.94
CA ILE A 96 5.08 2.12 13.37
C ILE A 96 3.96 1.07 13.36
N SER A 97 3.94 0.16 12.38
CA SER A 97 2.89 -0.86 12.26
C SER A 97 3.01 -1.98 13.30
N ARG A 98 4.23 -2.32 13.75
CA ARG A 98 4.49 -3.31 14.79
C ARG A 98 4.28 -2.79 16.21
N GLY A 99 4.31 -1.47 16.39
CA GLY A 99 4.29 -0.81 17.68
C GLY A 99 5.65 -0.96 18.38
N THR A 100 6.26 0.16 18.76
CA THR A 100 7.39 0.17 19.69
C THR A 100 6.83 0.06 21.11
N SER A 101 7.19 -0.99 21.85
CA SER A 101 6.91 -1.10 23.29
C SER A 101 7.91 -0.29 24.11
#